data_AF-A0AAU8L162-F1
#
_entry.id   AF-A0AAU8L162-F1
#
_cell.length_a   1.000
_cell.length_b   1.000
_cell.length_c   1.000
_cell.angle_alpha   90.00
_cell.angle_beta   90.00
_cell.angle_gamma   90.00
#
_symmetry.space_group_name_H-M   'P 1'
#
loop_
_entity.id
_entity.type
_entity.pdbx_description
1 polymer ?
#
loop_
_entity_poly.entity_id
_entity_poly.type
_entity_poly.pdbx_seq_one_letter_code
_entity_poly.pdbx_strand_id
1 'polypeptide(L)'
;QAGCVIKQRLDLINIGDVFNGACSHMRATQIWVESIAAVPPALAFTAWPCSDWDTYISGKCPTCGQGCLEMGYHMKTNMKGTYFLRTNPVAPFALGDTQ
;
A
#
# COMPACT_ATOMS: atom_id res chain seq x y z
N GLN A 1 7.03 2.89 4.41
CA GLN A 1 5.56 2.78 4.51
C GLN A 1 5.08 3.21 5.90
N ALA A 2 3.76 3.41 6.07
CA ALA A 2 3.18 3.80 7.36
C ALA A 2 3.59 2.81 8.47
N GLY A 3 3.98 3.35 9.63
CA GLY A 3 4.42 2.56 10.78
C GLY A 3 5.89 2.12 10.77
N CYS A 4 6.67 2.40 9.71
CA CYS A 4 8.06 1.96 9.60
C CYS A 4 9.13 3.03 9.89
N VAL A 5 8.74 4.24 10.32
CA VAL A 5 9.72 5.31 10.60
C VAL A 5 10.13 5.25 12.07
N ILE A 6 11.35 4.81 12.34
CA ILE A 6 12.00 4.92 13.64
C ILE A 6 12.66 6.30 13.72
N LYS A 7 12.21 7.16 14.63
CA LYS A 7 12.88 8.44 14.93
C LYS A 7 14.08 8.19 15.86
N GLN A 8 15.18 7.65 15.33
CA GLN A 8 16.43 7.56 16.08
C GLN A 8 17.57 8.17 15.25
N ARG A 9 18.02 9.35 15.68
CA ARG A 9 19.20 10.02 15.14
C ARG A 9 20.39 9.52 15.97
N LEU A 10 21.11 8.52 15.46
CA LEU A 10 22.40 8.10 15.99
C LEU A 10 23.42 8.32 14.88
N ASP A 11 24.29 9.30 15.11
CA ASP A 11 25.28 9.76 14.15
C ASP A 11 26.35 8.68 13.94
N LEU A 12 26.59 8.33 12.67
CA LEU A 12 27.78 7.72 12.04
C LEU A 12 27.44 6.62 11.00
N ILE A 13 26.25 6.03 11.06
CA ILE A 13 25.56 5.28 9.99
C ILE A 13 24.08 5.56 10.22
N ASN A 14 23.27 5.89 9.21
CA ASN A 14 21.83 6.00 9.42
C ASN A 14 21.24 4.59 9.55
N ILE A 15 21.49 3.95 10.70
CA ILE A 15 20.91 2.68 11.13
C ILE A 15 19.37 2.76 11.07
N GLY A 16 18.83 3.96 11.24
CA GLY A 16 17.43 4.27 10.94
C GLY A 16 17.04 3.86 9.52
N ASP A 17 17.83 4.15 8.49
CA ASP A 17 17.52 3.75 7.10
C ASP A 17 17.57 2.23 6.92
N VAL A 18 18.48 1.54 7.60
CA VAL A 18 18.54 0.06 7.57
C VAL A 18 17.28 -0.55 8.18
N PHE A 19 16.88 -0.08 9.37
CA PHE A 19 15.69 -0.61 10.04
C PHE A 19 14.38 -0.15 9.39
N ASN A 20 14.29 1.12 8.95
CA ASN A 20 13.14 1.66 8.25
C ASN A 20 12.97 1.00 6.88
N GLY A 21 14.08 0.75 6.20
CA GLY A 21 14.17 0.00 4.96
C GLY A 21 13.73 -1.44 5.14
N ALA A 22 14.28 -2.16 6.12
CA ALA A 22 13.88 -3.54 6.44
C ALA A 22 12.40 -3.65 6.82
N CYS A 23 11.89 -2.74 7.65
CA CYS A 23 10.46 -2.70 7.98
C CYS A 23 9.59 -2.48 6.74
N SER A 24 9.93 -1.48 5.91
CA SER A 24 9.16 -1.19 4.69
C SER A 24 9.28 -2.31 3.65
N HIS A 25 10.42 -2.99 3.61
CA HIS A 25 10.63 -4.15 2.75
C HIS A 25 9.73 -5.32 3.18
N MET A 26 9.72 -5.65 4.47
CA MET A 26 8.92 -6.76 5.03
C MET A 26 7.41 -6.56 4.93
N ARG A 27 6.95 -5.31 4.88
CA ARG A 27 5.51 -5.02 4.75
C ARG A 27 4.91 -5.56 3.46
N ALA A 28 5.67 -5.67 2.37
CA ALA A 28 5.17 -6.25 1.12
C ALA A 28 4.60 -7.66 1.36
N THR A 29 5.34 -8.50 2.08
CA THR A 29 4.91 -9.84 2.47
C THR A 29 3.71 -9.80 3.41
N GLN A 30 3.71 -8.90 4.40
CA GLN A 30 2.61 -8.78 5.36
C GLN A 30 1.29 -8.40 4.68
N ILE A 31 1.33 -7.42 3.78
CA ILE A 31 0.14 -7.01 3.02
C ILE A 31 -0.31 -8.13 2.07
N TRP A 32 0.62 -8.83 1.40
CA TRP A 32 0.25 -9.96 0.56
C TRP A 32 -0.45 -11.07 1.37
N VAL A 33 0.06 -11.41 2.56
CA VAL A 33 -0.58 -12.40 3.44
C VAL A 33 -1.96 -11.94 3.89
N GLU A 34 -2.11 -10.69 4.33
CA GLU A 34 -3.41 -10.14 4.72
C GLU A 34 -4.41 -10.15 3.55
N SER A 35 -3.93 -9.86 2.33
CA SER A 35 -4.78 -9.79 1.13
C SER A 35 -5.51 -11.09 0.81
N ILE A 36 -5.01 -12.24 1.29
CA ILE A 36 -5.68 -13.55 1.13
C ILE A 36 -7.07 -13.53 1.78
N ALA A 37 -7.18 -12.94 2.96
CA ALA A 37 -8.43 -12.87 3.75
C ALA A 37 -9.12 -11.50 3.67
N ALA A 38 -8.53 -10.52 2.97
CA ALA A 38 -9.05 -9.17 2.77
C ALA A 38 -10.19 -9.13 1.73
N VAL A 39 -11.21 -9.95 1.94
CA VAL A 39 -12.42 -10.07 1.11
C VAL A 39 -13.66 -9.89 1.99
N PRO A 40 -14.83 -9.53 1.43
CA PRO A 40 -16.05 -9.33 2.23
C PRO A 40 -16.29 -10.48 3.22
N PRO A 41 -16.49 -10.19 4.52
CA PRO A 41 -16.82 -8.87 5.11
C PRO A 41 -15.62 -7.96 5.45
N ALA A 42 -14.38 -8.40 5.25
CA ALA A 42 -13.20 -7.55 5.47
C ALA A 42 -13.02 -6.53 4.34
N LEU A 43 -12.23 -5.47 4.63
CA LEU A 43 -11.87 -4.46 3.65
C LEU A 43 -10.81 -4.99 2.70
N ALA A 44 -10.96 -4.74 1.41
CA ALA A 44 -9.97 -5.08 0.39
C ALA A 44 -8.85 -4.04 0.30
N PHE A 45 -7.74 -4.41 -0.35
CA PHE A 45 -6.68 -3.48 -0.74
C PHE A 45 -7.01 -2.81 -2.08
N THR A 46 -8.05 -1.97 -2.10
CA THR A 46 -8.49 -1.27 -3.32
C THR A 46 -7.44 -0.26 -3.77
N ALA A 47 -6.87 -0.47 -4.96
CA ALA A 47 -5.86 0.40 -5.56
C ALA A 47 -6.40 1.11 -6.81
N TRP A 48 -6.07 2.38 -6.91
CA TRP A 48 -6.59 3.30 -7.93
C TRP A 48 -5.57 3.55 -9.04
N PRO A 49 -5.97 3.43 -10.32
CA PRO A 49 -5.08 3.76 -11.43
C PRO A 49 -4.77 5.25 -11.40
N CYS A 50 -3.48 5.61 -11.42
CA CYS A 50 -3.08 7.01 -11.40
C CYS A 50 -1.75 7.21 -12.13
N SER A 51 -1.50 8.44 -12.59
CA SER A 51 -0.23 8.78 -13.26
C SER A 51 0.95 8.72 -12.30
N ASP A 52 0.75 9.19 -11.08
CA ASP A 52 1.79 9.39 -10.08
C ASP A 52 1.19 9.54 -8.67
N TRP A 53 2.08 9.51 -7.67
CA TRP A 53 1.70 9.59 -6.27
C TRP A 53 1.08 10.94 -5.88
N ASP A 54 1.57 12.05 -6.43
CA ASP A 54 1.09 13.40 -6.09
C ASP A 54 -0.33 13.64 -6.59
N THR A 55 -0.65 13.12 -7.78
CA THR A 55 -2.00 13.09 -8.35
C THR A 55 -2.93 12.21 -7.49
N TYR A 56 -2.42 11.08 -6.99
CA TYR A 56 -3.17 10.22 -6.08
C TYR A 56 -3.49 10.88 -4.74
N ILE A 57 -2.50 11.45 -4.04
CA ILE A 57 -2.76 12.08 -2.74
C ILE A 57 -3.57 13.38 -2.84
N SER A 58 -3.59 14.02 -4.01
CA SER A 58 -4.44 15.19 -4.27
C SER A 58 -5.87 14.84 -4.69
N GLY A 59 -6.21 13.55 -4.76
CA GLY A 59 -7.56 13.08 -5.10
C GLY A 59 -7.92 13.32 -6.57
N LYS A 60 -6.93 13.38 -7.47
CA LYS A 60 -7.12 13.75 -8.89
C LYS A 60 -6.96 12.57 -9.85
N CYS A 61 -6.93 11.34 -9.36
CA CYS A 61 -6.88 10.19 -10.25
C CYS A 61 -8.16 10.10 -11.08
N PRO A 62 -8.08 9.50 -12.29
CA PRO A 62 -9.27 9.11 -13.02
C PRO A 62 -10.21 8.23 -12.18
N THR A 63 -11.49 8.22 -12.53
CA THR A 63 -12.44 7.28 -11.94
C THR A 63 -12.01 5.84 -12.24
N CYS A 64 -12.41 4.88 -11.39
CA CYS A 64 -11.98 3.49 -11.51
C CYS A 64 -12.19 2.87 -12.91
N GLY A 65 -13.07 3.40 -13.78
CA GLY A 65 -13.15 3.01 -15.19
C GLY A 65 -13.18 1.49 -15.42
N GLN A 66 -12.14 0.96 -16.10
CA GLN A 66 -11.93 -0.48 -16.37
C GLN A 66 -11.56 -1.32 -15.12
N GLY A 67 -11.53 -0.72 -13.94
CA GLY A 67 -11.44 -1.34 -12.63
C GLY A 67 -10.36 -0.72 -11.76
N CYS A 68 -10.72 -0.25 -10.57
CA CYS A 68 -9.78 -0.31 -9.46
C CYS A 68 -9.46 -1.78 -9.19
N LEU A 69 -8.24 -2.06 -8.80
CA LEU A 69 -7.79 -3.43 -8.58
C LEU A 69 -7.76 -3.76 -7.09
N GLU A 70 -7.87 -5.04 -6.78
CA GLU A 70 -7.61 -5.57 -5.43
C GLU A 70 -6.15 -6.01 -5.38
N MET A 71 -5.31 -5.23 -4.69
CA MET A 71 -3.89 -5.56 -4.59
C MET A 71 -3.70 -6.83 -3.75
N GLY A 72 -2.88 -7.75 -4.25
CA GLY A 72 -2.50 -8.97 -3.54
C GLY A 72 -3.08 -10.22 -4.17
N TYR A 73 -3.56 -11.15 -3.36
CA TYR A 73 -3.93 -12.51 -3.79
C TYR A 73 -5.06 -12.54 -4.83
N HIS A 74 -6.07 -11.68 -4.68
CA HIS A 74 -7.27 -11.64 -5.54
C HIS A 74 -7.10 -10.78 -6.82
N MET A 75 -5.86 -10.38 -7.13
CA MET A 75 -5.56 -9.51 -8.26
C MET A 75 -5.88 -10.15 -9.62
N LYS A 76 -6.54 -9.40 -10.50
CA LYS A 76 -6.80 -9.79 -11.90
C LYS A 76 -5.52 -9.65 -12.74
N THR A 77 -5.13 -10.70 -13.45
CA THR A 77 -3.85 -10.77 -14.19
C THR A 77 -3.82 -9.98 -15.51
N ASN A 78 -4.97 -9.47 -15.98
CA ASN A 78 -5.08 -8.71 -17.23
C ASN A 78 -4.89 -7.19 -17.03
N MET A 79 -4.73 -6.72 -15.80
CA MET A 79 -4.56 -5.31 -15.48
C MET A 79 -3.11 -4.87 -15.70
N LYS A 80 -2.92 -3.66 -16.22
CA LYS A 80 -1.61 -3.03 -16.42
C LYS A 80 -1.65 -1.57 -16.00
N GLY A 81 -0.48 -1.00 -15.72
CA GLY A 81 -0.31 0.39 -15.30
C GLY A 81 0.08 0.54 -13.85
N THR A 82 0.16 1.79 -13.39
CA THR A 82 0.51 2.14 -12.02
C THR A 82 -0.74 2.40 -11.20
N TYR A 83 -0.80 1.76 -10.03
CA TYR A 83 -1.92 1.89 -9.10
C TYR A 83 -1.40 2.27 -7.72
N PHE A 84 -2.16 3.09 -7.03
CA PHE A 84 -1.82 3.59 -5.71
C PHE A 84 -2.94 3.29 -4.73
N LEU A 85 -2.56 2.98 -3.50
CA LEU A 85 -3.47 2.86 -2.36
C LEU A 85 -2.76 3.37 -1.11
N ARG A 86 -3.54 3.60 -0.05
CA ARG A 86 -3.00 3.81 1.31
C ARG A 86 -3.23 2.55 2.14
N THR A 87 -2.40 2.37 3.15
CA THR A 87 -2.57 1.31 4.16
C THR A 87 -2.50 1.90 5.56
N ASN A 88 -3.09 1.21 6.53
CA ASN A 88 -2.84 1.53 7.94
C ASN A 88 -1.37 1.32 8.32
N PRO A 89 -0.90 1.97 9.41
CA PRO A 89 0.45 1.74 9.94
C PRO A 89 0.61 0.38 10.62
N VAL A 90 -0.49 -0.26 11.02
CA VAL A 90 -0.57 -1.56 11.71
C VAL A 90 -1.74 -2.37 11.15
N ALA A 91 -1.72 -3.70 11.33
CA ALA A 91 -2.79 -4.57 10.86
C ALA A 91 -4.13 -4.29 11.58
N PRO A 92 -5.29 -4.41 10.91
CA PRO A 92 -5.43 -4.69 9.47
C PRO A 92 -4.94 -3.51 8.63
N PHE A 93 -4.08 -3.80 7.65
CA PHE A 93 -3.47 -2.82 6.76
C PHE A 93 -4.45 -2.30 5.72
N ALA A 94 -5.42 -3.13 5.31
CA ALA A 94 -6.42 -2.77 4.31
C ALA A 94 -7.33 -1.63 4.79
N LEU A 95 -7.61 -0.70 3.88
CA LEU A 95 -8.48 0.45 4.12
C LEU A 95 -9.78 0.41 3.31
N GLY A 96 -9.91 -0.51 2.36
CA GLY A 96 -11.02 -0.52 1.41
C GLY A 96 -10.88 0.61 0.39
N ASP A 97 -12.02 1.05 -0.14
CA ASP A 97 -12.05 2.13 -1.12
C ASP A 97 -11.90 3.51 -0.43
N THR A 98 -10.76 4.16 -0.66
CA THR A 98 -10.35 5.37 0.07
C THR A 98 -9.74 6.46 -0.81
N GLN A 99 -10.16 6.57 -2.08
CA GLN A 99 -9.77 7.72 -2.89
C GLN A 99 -10.25 9.03 -2.27
#